data_AF-A0A3C0ZAL5-F1
#
_entry.id   AF-A0A3C0ZAL5-F1
#
_cell.length_a   1.000
_cell.length_b   1.000
_cell.length_c   1.000
_cell.angle_alpha   90.00
_cell.angle_beta   90.00
_cell.angle_gamma   90.00
#
_symmetry.space_group_name_H-M   'P 1'
#
loop_
_entity.id
_entity.type
_entity.pdbx_description
1 polymer ?
#
loop_
_entity_poly.entity_id
_entity_poly.type
_entity_poly.pdbx_seq_one_letter_code
_entity_poly.pdbx_strand_id
1 'polypeptide(L)'
;MKIYRSLDDFSPVENAVVTIGTFDGVHIGHQKILAHLKEAAHKINGETILLTFFPHPRLIINPDDDSLRLINDIEEKVSQLSKVGIDHLIIIPFSRDFSNQTPEEY
;
A
#
# COMPACT_ATOMS: atom_id res chain seq x y z
N MET A 1 12.48 -0.88 -5.49
CA MET A 1 11.45 -1.07 -4.46
C MET A 1 12.00 -1.91 -3.30
N LYS A 2 12.10 -1.30 -2.11
CA LYS A 2 12.31 -1.98 -0.83
C LYS A 2 10.94 -2.39 -0.26
N ILE A 3 10.85 -3.54 0.40
CA ILE A 3 9.59 -4.10 0.91
C ILE A 3 9.67 -4.24 2.41
N TYR A 4 8.63 -3.78 3.10
CA TYR A 4 8.50 -3.80 4.56
C TYR A 4 7.20 -4.53 4.94
N ARG A 5 7.23 -5.36 5.99
CA ARG A 5 6.07 -6.16 6.45
C ARG A 5 5.45 -5.61 7.74
N SER A 6 6.08 -4.60 8.34
CA SER A 6 5.54 -3.71 9.36
C SER A 6 6.00 -2.28 9.07
N LEU A 7 5.30 -1.30 9.65
CA LEU A 7 5.79 0.08 9.69
C LEU A 7 7.06 0.20 10.55
N ASP A 8 7.22 -0.66 11.56
CA ASP A 8 8.40 -0.67 12.45
C ASP A 8 9.70 -1.01 11.71
N ASP A 9 9.61 -1.71 10.57
CA ASP A 9 10.75 -2.08 9.73
C ASP A 9 11.22 -0.90 8.86
N PHE A 10 10.40 0.16 8.75
CA PHE A 10 10.64 1.29 7.88
C PHE A 10 11.36 2.41 8.62
N SER A 11 12.48 2.88 8.05
CA SER A 11 13.16 4.09 8.52
C SER A 11 12.64 5.30 7.74
N PRO A 12 12.23 6.39 8.42
CA PRO A 12 11.77 7.61 7.76
C PRO A 12 12.79 8.14 6.74
N VAL A 13 12.26 8.64 5.62
CA VAL A 13 13.01 9.25 4.53
C VAL A 13 12.66 10.73 4.42
N GLU A 14 13.58 11.54 3.92
CA GLU A 14 13.32 12.95 3.67
C GLU A 14 12.34 13.12 2.50
N ASN A 15 11.41 14.07 2.62
CA ASN A 15 10.43 14.41 1.58
C ASN A 15 9.60 13.21 1.07
N ALA A 16 9.19 12.34 1.98
CA ALA A 16 8.33 11.20 1.66
C ALA A 16 7.03 11.63 0.96
N VAL A 17 6.75 11.04 -0.21
CA VAL A 17 5.46 11.20 -0.89
C VAL A 17 4.73 9.88 -0.84
N VAL A 18 3.56 9.88 -0.22
CA VAL A 18 2.84 8.67 0.17
C VAL A 18 1.55 8.52 -0.62
N THR A 19 1.27 7.29 -1.05
CA THR A 19 -0.07 6.86 -1.43
C THR A 19 -0.49 5.65 -0.60
N ILE A 20 -1.79 5.44 -0.50
CA ILE A 20 -2.36 4.36 0.29
C ILE A 20 -3.53 3.70 -0.43
N GLY A 21 -3.61 2.37 -0.31
CA GLY A 21 -4.76 1.62 -0.82
C GLY A 21 -4.52 0.12 -0.88
N THR A 22 -5.55 -0.62 -1.28
CA THR A 22 -5.44 -2.07 -1.46
C THR A 22 -4.66 -2.43 -2.72
N PHE A 23 -4.66 -1.58 -3.76
CA PHE A 23 -3.93 -1.77 -5.02
C PHE A 23 -4.12 -3.15 -5.67
N ASP A 24 -5.28 -3.78 -5.44
CA ASP A 24 -5.58 -5.09 -6.04
C ASP A 24 -5.68 -4.98 -7.57
N GLY A 25 -5.03 -5.90 -8.28
CA GLY A 25 -4.96 -5.89 -9.75
C GLY A 25 -4.05 -4.83 -10.39
N VAL A 26 -3.52 -3.85 -9.63
CA VAL A 26 -2.68 -2.72 -10.11
C VAL A 26 -3.15 -2.18 -11.48
N HIS A 27 -4.47 -2.02 -11.62
CA HIS A 27 -5.12 -1.66 -12.88
C HIS A 27 -4.78 -0.24 -13.34
N ILE A 28 -5.26 0.17 -14.52
CA ILE A 28 -4.95 1.49 -15.13
C ILE A 28 -5.23 2.67 -14.18
N GLY A 29 -6.30 2.63 -13.37
CA GLY A 29 -6.55 3.64 -12.34
C GLY A 29 -5.41 3.77 -11.32
N HIS A 30 -4.99 2.66 -10.71
CA HIS A 30 -3.82 2.59 -9.83
C HIS A 30 -2.55 3.08 -10.51
N GLN A 31 -2.32 2.72 -11.78
CA GLN A 31 -1.14 3.17 -12.52
C GLN A 31 -1.10 4.70 -12.69
N LYS A 32 -2.25 5.35 -12.87
CA LYS A 32 -2.33 6.82 -12.90
C LYS A 32 -1.97 7.44 -11.55
N ILE A 33 -2.45 6.87 -10.45
CA ILE A 33 -2.11 7.32 -9.09
C ILE A 33 -0.60 7.17 -8.86
N LEU A 34 -0.02 6.04 -9.23
CA LEU A 34 1.41 5.76 -9.08
C LEU A 34 2.29 6.64 -9.98
N ALA A 35 1.82 6.99 -11.18
CA ALA A 35 2.51 7.95 -12.03
C ALA A 35 2.56 9.34 -11.39
N HIS A 36 1.44 9.81 -10.84
CA HIS A 36 1.37 11.09 -10.15
C HIS A 36 2.23 11.10 -8.86
N LEU A 37 2.24 9.99 -8.12
CA LEU A 37 3.09 9.81 -6.94
C LEU A 37 4.57 10.04 -7.27
N LYS A 38 5.06 9.41 -8.34
CA LYS A 38 6.44 9.56 -8.80
C LYS A 38 6.75 10.98 -9.27
N GLU A 39 5.82 11.60 -9.99
CA GLU A 39 5.99 12.99 -10.44
C GLU A 39 6.11 13.95 -9.25
N ALA A 40 5.26 13.79 -8.24
CA ALA A 40 5.28 14.60 -7.03
C ALA A 40 6.59 14.42 -6.23
N ALA A 41 7.04 13.17 -6.05
CA ALA A 41 8.30 12.88 -5.37
C ALA A 41 9.51 13.49 -6.10
N HIS A 42 9.57 13.35 -7.43
CA HIS A 42 10.64 13.92 -8.23
C HIS A 42 10.72 15.45 -8.11
N LYS A 43 9.58 16.16 -8.05
CA LYS A 43 9.56 17.64 -7.94
C LYS A 43 10.22 18.16 -6.67
N ILE A 44 10.21 17.37 -5.60
CA ILE A 44 10.75 17.76 -4.30
C ILE A 44 12.01 16.97 -3.91
N ASN A 45 12.58 16.22 -4.87
CA ASN A 45 13.70 15.31 -4.63
C ASN A 45 13.45 14.37 -3.44
N GLY A 46 12.25 13.77 -3.40
CA GLY A 46 11.80 12.86 -2.35
C GLY A 46 11.63 11.42 -2.84
N GLU A 47 11.27 10.52 -1.93
CA GLU A 47 11.07 9.09 -2.19
C GLU A 47 9.58 8.71 -2.17
N THR A 48 9.20 7.75 -3.02
CA THR A 48 7.82 7.26 -3.14
C THR A 48 7.52 6.12 -2.19
N ILE A 49 6.41 6.24 -1.45
CA ILE A 49 5.94 5.22 -0.51
C ILE A 49 4.53 4.79 -0.87
N LEU A 50 4.33 3.48 -1.00
CA LEU A 50 3.01 2.86 -1.07
C LEU A 50 2.71 2.10 0.21
N LEU A 51 1.65 2.49 0.90
CA LEU A 51 1.05 1.73 1.99
C LEU A 51 -0.03 0.81 1.44
N THR A 52 0.05 -0.48 1.74
CA THR A 52 -1.00 -1.46 1.46
C THR A 52 -1.27 -2.35 2.65
N PHE A 53 -2.28 -3.22 2.55
CA PHE A 53 -2.82 -3.97 3.67
C PHE A 53 -2.80 -5.47 3.40
N PHE A 54 -2.43 -6.24 4.41
CA PHE A 54 -2.57 -7.69 4.39
C PHE A 54 -2.91 -8.23 5.80
N PRO A 55 -3.92 -9.11 5.97
CA PRO A 55 -4.90 -9.55 4.97
C PRO A 55 -5.75 -8.41 4.40
N HIS A 56 -6.54 -8.68 3.35
CA HIS A 56 -7.40 -7.64 2.75
C HIS A 56 -8.39 -7.10 3.81
N PRO A 57 -8.58 -5.77 3.96
CA PRO A 57 -9.39 -5.17 5.03
C PRO A 57 -10.79 -5.76 5.18
N ARG A 58 -11.46 -6.04 4.06
CA ARG A 58 -12.80 -6.63 4.03
C ARG A 58 -12.88 -8.03 4.68
N LEU A 59 -11.81 -8.83 4.63
CA LEU A 59 -11.75 -10.14 5.31
C LEU A 59 -11.69 -10.00 6.84
N ILE A 60 -11.21 -8.86 7.34
CA ILE A 60 -11.09 -8.59 8.77
C ILE A 60 -12.34 -7.90 9.30
N ILE A 61 -12.90 -6.97 8.52
CA ILE A 61 -14.10 -6.21 8.89
C ILE A 61 -15.35 -7.11 8.80
N ASN A 62 -15.43 -7.96 7.77
CA ASN A 62 -16.55 -8.87 7.53
C ASN A 62 -16.04 -10.31 7.36
N PRO A 63 -15.67 -11.00 8.45
CA PRO A 63 -15.06 -12.34 8.36
C PRO A 63 -16.00 -13.41 7.79
N ASP A 64 -17.32 -13.22 7.92
CA ASP A 64 -18.34 -14.15 7.42
C ASP A 64 -18.66 -13.95 5.91
N ASP A 65 -18.07 -12.93 5.27
CA ASP A 65 -18.28 -12.62 3.86
C ASP A 65 -17.33 -13.44 2.95
N ASP A 66 -17.87 -14.53 2.39
CA ASP A 66 -17.16 -15.42 1.48
C ASP A 66 -17.22 -14.98 0.00
N SER A 67 -17.81 -13.82 -0.30
CA SER A 67 -18.00 -13.35 -1.68
C SER A 67 -16.78 -12.64 -2.26
N LEU A 68 -15.81 -12.25 -1.42
CA LEU A 68 -14.63 -11.53 -1.87
C LEU A 68 -13.78 -12.41 -2.79
N ARG A 69 -13.43 -11.88 -3.95
CA ARG A 69 -12.47 -12.46 -4.89
C ARG A 69 -11.41 -11.42 -5.17
N LEU A 70 -10.15 -11.75 -4.89
CA LEU A 70 -9.01 -10.87 -5.15
C LEU A 70 -8.47 -11.13 -6.55
N ILE A 71 -8.07 -10.07 -7.25
CA ILE A 71 -7.42 -10.19 -8.55
C ILE A 71 -6.00 -10.74 -8.38
N ASN A 72 -5.32 -10.35 -7.30
CA ASN A 72 -3.99 -10.82 -6.97
C ASN A 72 -3.85 -11.28 -5.53
N ASP A 73 -2.98 -12.27 -5.32
CA ASP A 73 -2.39 -12.48 -4.01
C ASP A 73 -1.35 -11.39 -3.68
N ILE A 74 -0.82 -11.43 -2.46
CA ILE A 74 0.11 -10.41 -1.99
C ILE A 74 1.44 -10.43 -2.75
N GLU A 75 1.94 -11.59 -3.15
CA GLU A 75 3.22 -11.73 -3.84
C GLU A 75 3.11 -11.33 -5.31
N GLU A 76 1.99 -11.65 -5.97
CA GLU A 76 1.66 -11.16 -7.30
C GLU A 76 1.54 -9.62 -7.32
N LYS A 77 0.89 -9.04 -6.31
CA LYS A 77 0.78 -7.58 -6.16
C LYS A 77 2.16 -6.94 -5.97
N VAL A 78 3.01 -7.50 -5.11
CA VAL A 78 4.40 -7.07 -4.93
C VAL A 78 5.16 -7.11 -6.26
N SER A 79 5.03 -8.22 -7.01
CA SER A 79 5.66 -8.38 -8.32
C SER A 79 5.18 -7.33 -9.32
N GLN A 80 3.87 -7.05 -9.39
CA GLN A 80 3.34 -6.01 -10.26
C GLN A 80 3.82 -4.61 -9.85
N LEU A 81 3.79 -4.26 -8.56
CA LEU A 81 4.24 -2.97 -8.06
C LEU A 81 5.74 -2.74 -8.28
N SER A 82 6.55 -3.81 -8.19
CA SER A 82 8.00 -3.72 -8.46
C SER A 82 8.31 -3.23 -9.89
N LYS A 83 7.42 -3.52 -10.85
CA LYS A 83 7.56 -3.09 -12.26
C LYS A 83 7.18 -1.63 -12.46
N VAL A 84 6.42 -1.03 -11.53
CA VAL A 84 5.99 0.37 -11.61
C VAL A 84 7.14 1.33 -11.24
N GLY A 85 8.11 0.85 -10.46
CA GLY A 85 9.29 1.61 -10.06
C GLY A 85 9.00 2.60 -8.93
N ILE A 86 8.30 2.14 -7.88
CA ILE A 86 8.22 2.86 -6.59
C ILE A 86 9.40 2.48 -5.68
N ASP A 87 9.73 3.35 -4.73
CA ASP A 87 10.91 3.21 -3.87
C ASP A 87 10.63 2.29 -2.69
N HIS A 88 9.49 2.47 -2.02
CA HIS A 88 9.11 1.71 -0.82
C HIS A 88 7.68 1.15 -0.93
N LEU A 89 7.52 -0.12 -0.57
CA LEU A 89 6.24 -0.78 -0.35
C LEU A 89 6.16 -1.22 1.11
N ILE A 90 5.21 -0.67 1.85
CA ILE A 90 4.95 -1.04 3.25
C ILE A 90 3.62 -1.80 3.29
N ILE A 91 3.69 -3.06 3.70
CA ILE A 91 2.54 -3.95 3.85
C ILE A 91 2.16 -3.92 5.32
N ILE A 92 1.13 -3.16 5.66
CA ILE A 92 0.62 -3.01 7.02
C ILE A 92 -0.21 -4.25 7.38
N PRO A 93 0.09 -4.94 8.49
CA PRO A 93 -0.77 -5.98 9.04
C PRO A 93 -2.15 -5.40 9.37
N PHE A 94 -3.18 -5.77 8.62
CA PHE A 94 -4.52 -5.26 8.86
C PHE A 94 -5.20 -6.11 9.94
N SER A 95 -5.46 -5.50 11.10
CA SER A 95 -6.09 -6.15 12.24
C SER A 95 -7.40 -5.45 12.61
N ARG A 96 -8.20 -6.10 13.48
CA ARG A 96 -9.40 -5.48 14.04
C ARG A 96 -9.06 -4.21 14.81
N ASP A 97 -7.96 -4.21 15.55
CA ASP A 97 -7.49 -3.06 16.32
C ASP A 97 -7.09 -1.90 15.39
N PHE A 98 -6.33 -2.20 14.32
CA PHE A 98 -6.00 -1.21 13.30
C PHE A 98 -7.26 -0.60 12.64
N SER A 99 -8.26 -1.43 12.35
CA SER A 99 -9.52 -0.94 11.76
C SER A 99 -10.36 -0.05 12.68
N ASN A 100 -10.05 -0.04 13.99
CA ASN A 100 -10.79 0.71 15.01
C ASN A 100 -10.11 2.03 15.39
N GLN A 101 -8.95 2.35 14.81
CA GLN A 101 -8.29 3.64 15.04
C GLN A 101 -9.19 4.81 14.60
N THR A 102 -9.17 5.89 15.37
CA THR A 102 -9.79 7.15 14.90
C THR A 102 -8.98 7.76 13.77
N PRO A 103 -9.57 8.68 12.97
CA PRO A 103 -8.81 9.39 11.93
C PRO A 103 -7.59 10.16 12.45
N GLU A 104 -7.58 10.57 13.72
CA GLU A 104 -6.46 11.28 14.35
C GLU A 104 -5.37 10.33 14.89
N GLU A 105 -5.74 9.11 15.25
CA GLU A 105 -4.81 8.06 15.66
C GLU A 105 -4.12 7.39 14.47
N TYR A 106 -4.73 7.51 13.29
CA TYR A 106 -4.25 7.01 12.02
C TYR A 106 -3.16 7.90 11.41
#